data_AF-A0AAW0L170-F1
#
_entry.id   AF-A0AAW0L170-F1
#
_cell.length_a   1.000
_cell.length_b   1.000
_cell.length_c   1.000
_cell.angle_alpha   90.00
_cell.angle_beta   90.00
_cell.angle_gamma   90.00
#
_symmetry.space_group_name_H-M   'P 1'
#
loop_
_entity.id
_entity.type
_entity.pdbx_description
1 polymer ?
#
loop_
_entity_poly.entity_id
_entity_poly.type
_entity_poly.pdbx_seq_one_letter_code
_entity_poly.pdbx_strand_id
1 'polypeptide(L)'
;MKFSRVVTNVGNNKAVYRAYLENIPTGLRISVKPRTLTFTRKYQTRIFVVSVELEKEFLDVLWKFEILKQIRHANVYLCVHG
;
A
#
# COMPACT_ATOMS: atom_id res chain seq x y z
N MET A 1 2.60 -9.47 7.33
CA MET A 1 1.37 -8.77 7.76
C MET A 1 0.54 -8.40 6.54
N LYS A 2 -0.80 -8.40 6.64
CA LYS A 2 -1.70 -8.00 5.54
C LYS A 2 -2.72 -6.97 6.03
N PHE A 3 -2.93 -5.91 5.26
CA PHE A 3 -3.87 -4.83 5.57
C PHE A 3 -4.82 -4.62 4.39
N SER A 4 -6.11 -4.85 4.60
CA SER A 4 -7.14 -4.55 3.61
C SER A 4 -7.59 -3.10 3.74
N ARG A 5 -7.74 -2.41 2.61
CA ARG A 5 -8.26 -1.04 2.53
C ARG A 5 -9.36 -0.99 1.49
N VAL A 6 -10.47 -0.34 1.87
CA VAL A 6 -11.58 -0.01 0.98
C VAL A 6 -11.48 1.48 0.70
N VAL A 7 -11.49 1.85 -0.58
CA VAL A 7 -11.47 3.24 -1.02
C VAL A 7 -12.70 3.52 -1.87
N THR A 8 -13.27 4.71 -1.70
CA THR A 8 -14.46 5.16 -2.40
C THR A 8 -14.08 6.28 -3.35
N ASN A 9 -14.44 6.17 -4.63
CA ASN A 9 -14.28 7.28 -5.56
C ASN A 9 -15.26 8.40 -5.20
N VAL A 10 -14.74 9.58 -4.86
CA VAL A 10 -15.55 10.78 -4.60
C VAL A 10 -15.62 11.73 -5.79
N GLY A 11 -14.85 11.46 -6.85
CA GLY A 11 -14.90 12.19 -8.12
C GLY A 11 -16.08 11.77 -9.00
N ASN A 12 -16.56 12.70 -9.83
CA ASN A 12 -17.70 12.45 -10.72
C ASN A 12 -17.33 11.60 -11.95
N ASN A 13 -16.07 11.63 -12.37
CA ASN A 13 -15.59 11.03 -13.63
C ASN A 13 -15.03 9.61 -13.43
N LYS A 14 -14.82 8.91 -14.55
CA LYS A 14 -13.99 7.71 -14.60
C LYS A 14 -12.55 8.07 -14.21
N ALA A 15 -11.94 7.24 -13.38
CA ALA A 15 -10.57 7.46 -12.92
C ALA A 15 -9.83 6.12 -12.75
N VAL A 16 -8.56 6.12 -13.12
CA VAL A 16 -7.64 4.99 -12.90
C VAL A 16 -6.57 5.45 -11.93
N TYR A 17 -6.40 4.72 -10.84
CA TYR A 17 -5.36 4.98 -9.86
C TYR A 17 -4.34 3.84 -9.89
N ARG A 18 -3.06 4.19 -9.75
CA ARG A 18 -1.98 3.21 -9.59
C ARG A 18 -1.30 3.42 -8.24
N ALA A 19 -1.08 2.32 -7.54
CA ALA A 19 -0.35 2.33 -6.28
C ALA A 19 1.16 2.46 -6.55
N TYR A 20 1.75 3.46 -5.89
CA TYR A 20 3.17 3.72 -5.84
C TYR A 20 3.66 3.55 -4.41
N LEU A 21 4.84 2.94 -4.29
CA LEU A 21 5.51 2.68 -3.02
C LEU A 21 6.79 3.50 -3.03
N GLU A 22 6.99 4.30 -1.98
CA GLU A 22 8.14 5.16 -1.82
C GLU A 22 8.70 5.01 -0.40
N ASN A 23 9.99 5.29 -0.24
CA ASN A 23 10.68 5.25 1.05
C ASN A 23 10.48 3.94 1.81
N ILE A 24 10.52 2.80 1.11
CA ILE A 24 10.43 1.48 1.73
C ILE A 24 11.71 1.27 2.56
N PRO A 25 11.61 1.08 3.89
CA PRO A 25 12.79 0.86 4.72
C PRO A 25 13.50 -0.44 4.36
N THR A 26 14.82 -0.46 4.53
CA THR A 26 15.65 -1.67 4.35
C THR A 26 15.14 -2.81 5.23
N GLY A 27 15.13 -4.03 4.68
CA GLY A 27 14.64 -5.22 5.38
C GLY A 27 13.12 -5.39 5.38
N LEU A 28 12.38 -4.49 4.71
CA LEU A 28 10.94 -4.62 4.48
C LEU A 28 10.62 -4.80 3.00
N ARG A 29 9.84 -5.83 2.71
CA ARG A 29 9.20 -6.01 1.41
C ARG A 29 7.72 -5.64 1.51
N ILE A 30 7.33 -4.60 0.79
CA ILE A 30 5.93 -4.14 0.72
C ILE A 30 5.36 -4.44 -0.66
N SER A 31 4.15 -4.99 -0.71
CA SER A 31 3.43 -5.23 -1.97
C SER A 31 1.96 -4.83 -1.87
N VAL A 32 1.37 -4.45 -3.01
CA VAL A 32 -0.03 -4.00 -3.11
C VAL A 32 -0.75 -4.82 -4.18
N LYS A 33 -1.94 -5.35 -3.86
CA LYS A 33 -2.79 -6.08 -4.81
C LYS A 33 -4.28 -5.70 -4.69
N PRO A 34 -4.96 -5.34 -5.78
CA PRO A 34 -4.39 -5.03 -7.10
C PRO A 34 -3.59 -3.71 -7.07
N ARG A 35 -2.60 -3.57 -7.97
CA ARG A 35 -1.77 -2.34 -8.08
C ARG A 35 -2.48 -1.21 -8.82
N THR A 36 -3.49 -1.53 -9.62
CA THR A 36 -4.29 -0.55 -10.37
C THR A 36 -5.75 -0.68 -9.96
N LEU A 37 -6.39 0.45 -9.66
CA LEU A 37 -7.80 0.55 -9.31
C LEU A 37 -8.53 1.39 -10.36
N THR A 38 -9.49 0.77 -11.02
CA THR A 38 -10.34 1.46 -12.00
C THR A 38 -11.71 1.74 -11.40
N PHE A 39 -12.08 3.02 -11.41
CA PHE A 39 -13.39 3.52 -11.01
C PHE A 39 -14.13 4.05 -12.24
N THR A 40 -15.37 3.62 -12.43
CA THR A 40 -16.21 3.98 -13.57
C THR A 40 -17.30 4.99 -13.23
N ARG A 41 -17.53 5.25 -11.94
CA ARG A 41 -18.55 6.19 -11.46
C ARG A 41 -18.22 6.71 -10.05
N LYS A 42 -18.88 7.79 -9.66
CA LYS A 42 -18.88 8.30 -8.28
C LYS A 42 -19.41 7.25 -7.31
N TYR A 43 -18.86 7.24 -6.10
CA TYR A 43 -19.19 6.37 -4.97
C TYR A 43 -18.96 4.88 -5.18
N GLN A 44 -18.34 4.49 -6.31
CA GLN A 44 -17.89 3.12 -6.47
C GLN A 44 -16.74 2.83 -5.49
N THR A 45 -16.82 1.69 -4.83
CA THR A 45 -15.77 1.21 -3.93
C THR A 45 -14.85 0.22 -4.64
N ARG A 46 -13.59 0.24 -4.24
CA ARG A 46 -12.56 -0.74 -4.62
C ARG A 46 -11.75 -1.13 -3.41
N ILE A 47 -11.24 -2.35 -3.43
CA ILE A 47 -10.44 -2.94 -2.36
C ILE A 47 -9.04 -3.20 -2.87
N PHE A 48 -8.04 -2.90 -2.05
CA PHE A 48 -6.69 -3.41 -2.22
C PHE A 48 -6.13 -3.90 -0.90
N VAL A 49 -5.15 -4.79 -1.00
CA VAL A 49 -4.44 -5.39 0.13
C VAL A 49 -2.99 -4.95 0.05
N VAL A 50 -2.50 -4.41 1.16
CA VAL A 50 -1.07 -4.16 1.39
C VAL A 50 -0.50 -5.33 2.16
N SER A 51 0.52 -5.99 1.62
CA SER A 51 1.27 -7.04 2.31
C SER A 51 2.65 -6.52 2.67
N VAL A 52 3.03 -6.68 3.94
CA VAL A 52 4.34 -6.29 4.49
C VAL A 52 5.04 -7.55 4.98
N GLU A 53 6.21 -7.82 4.43
CA GLU A 53 7.06 -8.96 4.76
C GLU A 53 8.40 -8.45 5.29
N LEU A 54 8.97 -9.18 6.24
CA LEU A 54 10.32 -8.94 6.70
C LEU A 54 11.26 -9.82 5.90
N GLU A 55 12.34 -9.23 5.39
CA GLU A 55 13.37 -9.98 4.71
C GLU A 55 14.14 -10.82 5.74
N LYS A 56 14.39 -12.07 5.37
CA LYS A 56 14.89 -13.10 6.30
C LYS A 56 16.25 -12.73 6.90
N GLU A 57 17.08 -12.04 6.14
CA GLU A 57 18.41 -11.53 6.54
C GLU A 57 18.32 -10.45 7.63
N PHE A 58 17.17 -9.76 7.74
CA PHE A 58 16.93 -8.70 8.73
C PHE A 58 16.26 -9.24 10.00
N LEU A 59 15.82 -10.50 10.00
CA LEU A 59 15.19 -11.16 11.16
C LEU A 59 16.20 -11.52 12.25
N ASP A 60 17.47 -11.71 11.91
CA ASP A 60 18.51 -12.13 12.85
C ASP A 60 19.03 -10.97 13.74
N VAL A 61 18.65 -9.72 13.43
CA VAL A 61 19.22 -8.52 14.07
C VAL A 61 18.20 -7.73 14.92
N LEU A 62 16.89 -7.93 14.76
CA LEU A 62 15.90 -6.96 15.26
C LEU A 62 14.88 -7.48 16.26
N TRP A 63 14.91 -6.88 17.46
CA TRP A 63 13.80 -6.92 18.41
C TRP A 63 12.57 -6.22 17.82
N LYS A 64 11.44 -6.92 17.90
CA LYS A 64 10.09 -6.62 17.37
C LYS A 64 9.58 -5.17 17.49
N PHE A 65 10.11 -4.37 18.42
CA PHE A 65 9.67 -2.99 18.68
C PHE A 65 10.15 -1.96 17.64
N GLU A 66 11.33 -2.15 17.05
CA GLU A 66 11.90 -1.13 16.16
C GLU A 66 11.28 -1.18 14.75
N ILE A 67 10.87 -2.37 14.32
CA ILE A 67 10.21 -2.60 13.02
C ILE A 67 8.87 -1.86 12.93
N LEU A 68 8.08 -1.84 14.01
CA LEU A 68 6.79 -1.15 14.04
C LEU A 68 6.95 0.37 13.89
N LYS A 69 8.07 0.94 14.36
CA LYS A 69 8.37 2.37 14.14
C LYS A 69 8.68 2.62 12.66
N GLN A 70 9.47 1.77 12.02
CA GLN A 70 9.84 1.94 10.61
C GLN A 70 8.66 1.77 9.66
N ILE A 71 7.73 0.84 9.94
CA ILE A 71 6.51 0.68 9.13
C ILE A 71 5.64 1.95 9.13
N ARG A 72 5.64 2.75 10.20
CA ARG A 72 4.88 4.01 10.24
C ARG A 72 5.40 5.08 9.26
N HIS A 73 6.61 4.93 8.75
CA HIS A 73 7.23 5.87 7.82
C HIS A 73 7.07 5.43 6.36
N ALA A 74 6.66 4.18 6.11
CA ALA A 74 6.40 3.69 4.76
C ALA A 74 5.07 4.25 4.23
N ASN A 75 5.14 4.96 3.11
CA ASN A 75 3.96 5.59 2.52
C ASN A 75 3.49 4.83 1.28
N VAL A 76 2.18 4.62 1.19
CA VAL A 76 1.51 4.06 0.00
C VAL A 76 0.64 5.15 -0.59
N TYR A 77 0.96 5.59 -1.80
CA TYR A 77 0.20 6.62 -2.51
C TYR A 77 -0.60 6.03 -3.66
N LEU A 78 -1.82 6.54 -3.85
CA LEU A 78 -2.63 6.29 -5.04
C LEU A 78 -2.50 7.50 -5.95
N CYS A 79 -1.75 7.37 -7.05
CA CYS A 79 -1.61 8.44 -8.04
C CYS A 79 -2.58 8.19 -9.20
N VAL A 80 -3.22 9.26 -9.68
CA VAL A 80 -4.09 9.21 -10.87
C VAL A 80 -3.21 8.91 -12.09
N HIS A 81 -3.62 7.94 -12.89
CA HIS A 81 -3.09 7.76 -14.23
C HIS A 81 -4.08 8.44 -15.20
N GLY A 82 -3.60 9.52 -15.84
CA GLY A 82 -4.34 10.26 -16.87
C GLY A 82 -4.55 9.44 -18.13
#